data_AF-A0A6C0ITA4-F1
#
_entry.id   AF-A0A6C0ITA4-F1
#
_cell.length_a   1.000
_cell.length_b   1.000
_cell.length_c   1.000
_cell.angle_alpha   90.00
_cell.angle_beta   90.00
_cell.angle_gamma   90.00
#
_symmetry.space_group_name_H-M   'P 1'
#
loop_
_entity.id
_entity.type
_entity.pdbx_description
1 polymer ?
#
loop_
_entity_poly.entity_id
_entity_poly.type
_entity_poly.pdbx_seq_one_letter_code
_entity_poly.pdbx_strand_id
1 'polypeptide(L)'
;MESPFAQSNTIVFYLEPILNSYHKSYQNIITVSSIPPGPLSELVASMSLPKLSPFQQISTFASPHNCVNVLLRYPNRRPSMKNTDSFMTTEDIPAVLSYLSTNGYTIEKDLSDIMQKANIGFGGTTPSRLSGNRKMICIANYVSS
;
A
#
# COMPACT_ATOMS: atom_id res chain seq x y z
N MET A 1 -16.62 13.49 17.11
CA MET A 1 -16.25 14.57 16.17
C MET A 1 -15.81 13.91 14.88
N GLU A 2 -16.42 14.27 13.76
CA GLU A 2 -16.01 13.78 12.45
C GLU A 2 -14.86 14.66 11.94
N SER A 3 -13.76 14.04 11.50
CA SER A 3 -12.61 14.79 11.00
C SER A 3 -12.88 15.24 9.57
N PRO A 4 -12.69 16.53 9.22
CA PRO A 4 -12.81 16.97 7.83
C PRO A 4 -11.75 16.34 6.92
N PHE A 5 -10.71 15.71 7.49
CA PHE A 5 -9.67 14.99 6.78
C PHE A 5 -9.95 13.48 6.61
N ALA A 6 -11.09 12.98 7.11
CA ALA A 6 -11.46 11.57 6.98
C ALA A 6 -12.02 11.23 5.59
N GLN A 7 -12.56 12.22 4.87
CA GLN A 7 -13.09 12.06 3.52
C GLN A 7 -12.07 12.56 2.50
N SER A 8 -11.20 11.66 2.05
CA SER A 8 -10.33 11.91 0.90
C SER A 8 -10.48 10.78 -0.12
N ASN A 9 -10.68 11.15 -1.39
CA ASN A 9 -10.72 10.19 -2.51
C ASN A 9 -9.32 9.84 -3.03
N THR A 10 -8.29 10.32 -2.33
CA THR A 10 -6.91 10.19 -2.70
C THR A 10 -6.31 8.91 -2.15
N ILE A 11 -5.72 8.14 -3.04
CA ILE A 11 -5.04 6.90 -2.70
C ILE A 11 -3.55 7.08 -2.92
N VAL A 12 -2.77 6.66 -1.94
CA VAL A 12 -1.32 6.66 -2.03
C VAL A 12 -0.85 5.23 -2.18
N PHE A 13 -0.01 5.00 -3.18
CA PHE A 13 0.63 3.72 -3.47
C PHE A 13 2.00 3.69 -2.83
N TYR A 14 2.31 2.58 -2.18
CA TYR A 14 3.57 2.34 -1.51
C TYR A 14 4.19 1.03 -1.97
N LEU A 15 5.51 0.97 -1.91
CA LEU A 15 6.28 -0.25 -1.97
C LEU A 15 6.67 -0.64 -0.55
N GLU A 16 6.16 -1.77 -0.07
CA GLU A 16 6.26 -2.19 1.33
C GLU A 16 7.07 -3.50 1.43
N PRO A 17 8.17 -3.52 2.21
CA PRO A 17 8.90 -4.76 2.45
C PRO A 17 8.11 -5.64 3.43
N ILE A 18 7.87 -6.87 3.02
CA ILE A 18 7.17 -7.87 3.83
C ILE A 18 8.00 -9.14 3.99
N LEU A 19 7.86 -9.80 5.14
CA LEU A 19 8.41 -11.13 5.36
C LEU A 19 7.40 -12.16 4.82
N ASN A 20 7.80 -12.91 3.79
CA ASN A 20 7.07 -14.07 3.36
C ASN A 20 7.42 -15.25 4.29
N SER A 21 6.55 -15.53 5.27
CA SER A 21 6.78 -16.60 6.25
C SER A 21 6.84 -18.00 5.65
N TYR A 22 6.25 -18.21 4.46
CA TYR A 22 6.25 -19.51 3.79
C TYR A 22 7.60 -19.78 3.10
N HIS A 23 8.09 -18.80 2.34
CA HIS A 23 9.37 -18.91 1.62
C HIS A 23 10.59 -18.44 2.42
N LYS A 24 10.39 -17.92 3.64
CA LYS A 24 11.42 -17.38 4.54
C LYS A 24 12.28 -16.31 3.87
N SER A 25 11.67 -15.50 3.02
CA SER A 25 12.35 -14.45 2.25
C SER A 25 11.61 -13.11 2.38
N TYR A 26 12.34 -12.02 2.18
CA TYR A 26 11.75 -10.69 2.07
C TYR A 26 11.34 -10.44 0.63
N GLN A 27 10.16 -9.85 0.45
CA GLN A 27 9.69 -9.38 -0.85
C GLN A 27 9.08 -7.99 -0.70
N ASN A 28 9.23 -7.17 -1.73
CA ASN A 28 8.60 -5.86 -1.79
C ASN A 28 7.28 -5.99 -2.56
N ILE A 29 6.17 -5.65 -1.91
CA ILE A 29 4.85 -5.66 -2.53
C ILE A 29 4.27 -4.25 -2.61
N ILE A 30 3.34 -4.05 -3.52
CA ILE A 30 2.60 -2.79 -3.63
C ILE A 30 1.45 -2.79 -2.62
N THR A 31 1.35 -1.72 -1.83
CA THR A 31 0.29 -1.49 -0.84
C THR A 31 -0.36 -0.12 -1.06
N VAL A 32 -1.57 0.04 -0.56
CA VAL A 32 -2.35 1.28 -0.70
C VAL A 32 -2.76 1.85 0.66
N SER A 33 -2.95 3.17 0.73
CA SER A 33 -3.37 3.86 1.97
C SER A 33 -4.74 3.40 2.46
N SER A 34 -5.67 3.16 1.55
CA SER A 34 -7.08 2.83 1.79
C SER A 34 -7.61 1.99 0.62
N ILE A 35 -8.76 1.34 0.81
CA ILE A 35 -9.45 0.67 -0.29
C ILE A 35 -9.99 1.76 -1.24
N PRO A 36 -9.51 1.81 -2.50
CA PRO A 36 -9.91 2.83 -3.46
C PRO A 36 -11.36 2.59 -3.93
N PRO A 37 -12.11 3.62 -4.33
CA PRO A 37 -13.31 3.43 -5.14
C PRO A 37 -12.94 2.98 -6.56
N GLY A 38 -13.93 2.50 -7.31
CA GLY A 38 -13.76 2.09 -8.71
C GLY A 38 -13.23 0.66 -8.88
N PRO A 39 -12.78 0.28 -10.09
CA PRO A 39 -12.41 -1.10 -10.42
C PRO A 39 -11.17 -1.61 -9.68
N LEU A 40 -10.33 -0.72 -9.14
CA LEU A 40 -9.19 -1.12 -8.32
C LEU A 40 -9.60 -1.70 -6.97
N SER A 41 -10.83 -1.43 -6.49
CA SER A 41 -11.33 -1.97 -5.22
C SER A 41 -11.30 -3.51 -5.18
N GLU A 42 -11.57 -4.16 -6.30
CA GLU A 42 -11.57 -5.63 -6.43
C GLU A 42 -10.17 -6.25 -6.40
N LEU A 43 -9.14 -5.43 -6.63
CA LEU A 43 -7.73 -5.81 -6.62
C LEU A 43 -7.06 -5.48 -5.28
N VAL A 44 -7.76 -4.89 -4.33
CA VAL A 44 -7.20 -4.52 -3.03
C VAL A 44 -7.82 -5.39 -1.94
N ALA A 45 -6.96 -6.00 -1.12
CA ALA A 45 -7.39 -6.78 0.03
C ALA A 45 -6.65 -6.36 1.29
N SER A 46 -7.32 -6.38 2.43
CA SER A 46 -6.66 -6.16 3.73
C SER A 46 -6.07 -7.47 4.25
N MET A 47 -4.81 -7.45 4.69
CA MET A 47 -4.18 -8.59 5.37
C MET A 47 -3.33 -8.15 6.56
N SER A 48 -3.20 -9.05 7.54
CA SER A 48 -2.26 -8.86 8.65
C SER A 48 -0.86 -9.29 8.22
N LEU A 49 0.11 -8.41 8.42
CA LEU A 49 1.51 -8.70 8.10
C LEU A 49 2.30 -9.10 9.36
N PRO A 50 3.17 -10.11 9.27
CA PRO A 50 4.06 -10.46 10.36
C PRO A 50 5.11 -9.36 10.59
N LYS A 51 5.71 -9.36 11.80
CA LYS A 51 6.83 -8.48 12.14
C LYS A 51 8.05 -8.82 11.28
N LEU A 52 8.74 -7.79 10.77
CA LEU A 52 10.05 -7.99 10.13
C LEU A 52 11.16 -8.23 11.15
N SER A 53 11.01 -7.72 12.37
CA SER A 53 11.99 -7.88 13.44
C SER A 53 11.31 -8.16 14.79
N PRO A 54 11.87 -9.05 15.63
CA PRO A 54 11.36 -9.29 16.99
C PRO A 54 11.44 -8.03 17.87
N PHE A 55 12.34 -7.10 17.54
CA PHE A 55 12.48 -5.82 18.24
C PHE A 55 11.49 -4.75 17.76
N GLN A 56 10.72 -5.03 16.69
CA GLN A 56 9.73 -4.09 16.19
C GLN A 56 8.49 -4.12 17.08
N GLN A 57 8.34 -3.07 17.87
CA GLN A 57 7.21 -2.86 18.77
C GLN A 57 6.31 -1.75 18.22
N ILE A 58 5.01 -1.98 18.33
CA ILE A 58 3.98 -0.99 18.01
C ILE A 58 3.96 -0.03 19.18
N SER A 59 4.03 1.27 18.93
CA SER A 59 3.95 2.26 20.00
C SER A 59 2.58 2.20 20.68
N THR A 60 2.54 2.64 21.94
CA THR A 60 1.33 2.70 22.76
C THR A 60 0.20 3.53 22.12
N PHE A 61 0.53 4.42 21.17
CA PHE A 61 -0.41 5.29 20.47
C PHE A 61 -0.92 4.72 19.15
N ALA A 62 -0.45 3.54 18.76
CA ALA A 62 -0.82 2.93 17.50
C ALA A 62 -1.92 1.88 17.66
N SER A 63 -2.77 1.78 16.63
CA SER A 63 -3.88 0.83 16.61
C SER A 63 -3.36 -0.61 16.73
N PRO A 64 -3.97 -1.48 17.56
CA PRO A 64 -3.54 -2.87 17.74
C PRO A 64 -3.72 -3.73 16.49
N HIS A 65 -4.47 -3.25 15.48
CA HIS A 65 -4.73 -3.95 14.23
C HIS A 65 -3.77 -3.50 13.12
N ASN A 66 -2.78 -4.33 12.79
CA ASN A 66 -1.82 -4.09 11.69
C ASN A 66 -2.33 -4.64 10.35
N CYS A 67 -3.57 -4.31 10.00
CA CYS A 67 -4.07 -4.63 8.67
C CYS A 67 -3.46 -3.66 7.66
N VAL A 68 -2.87 -4.20 6.61
CA VAL A 68 -2.34 -3.46 5.48
C VAL A 68 -3.16 -3.81 4.24
N ASN A 69 -3.52 -2.78 3.47
CA ASN A 69 -4.22 -2.94 2.21
C ASN A 69 -3.20 -3.26 1.12
N VAL A 70 -3.17 -4.51 0.68
CA VAL A 70 -2.24 -5.03 -0.31
C VAL A 70 -2.88 -5.05 -1.69
N LEU A 71 -2.09 -4.74 -2.71
CA LEU A 71 -2.51 -4.82 -4.11
C LEU A 71 -2.28 -6.24 -4.64
N LEU A 72 -3.34 -6.87 -5.10
CA LEU A 72 -3.35 -8.20 -5.67
C LEU A 72 -3.23 -8.13 -7.19
N ARG A 73 -2.61 -9.16 -7.78
CA ARG A 73 -2.54 -9.30 -9.24
C ARG A 73 -3.89 -9.65 -9.86
N TYR A 74 -4.73 -10.38 -9.12
CA TYR A 74 -5.99 -10.93 -9.62
C TYR A 74 -7.18 -10.48 -8.78
N PRO A 75 -8.33 -10.15 -9.40
CA PRO A 75 -9.49 -9.63 -8.70
C PRO A 75 -10.15 -10.70 -7.82
N ASN A 76 -10.76 -10.26 -6.71
CA ASN A 76 -11.56 -11.08 -5.80
C ASN A 76 -10.82 -12.32 -5.25
N ARG A 77 -9.48 -12.29 -5.23
CA ARG A 77 -8.65 -13.34 -4.62
C ARG A 77 -8.34 -13.00 -3.17
N ARG A 78 -8.07 -14.03 -2.38
CA ARG A 78 -7.56 -13.85 -1.01
C ARG A 78 -6.03 -13.68 -1.05
N PRO A 79 -5.47 -12.75 -0.28
CA PRO A 79 -4.03 -12.61 -0.16
C PRO A 79 -3.42 -13.91 0.39
N SER A 80 -2.39 -14.43 -0.28
CA SER A 80 -1.77 -15.71 0.09
C SER A 80 -0.25 -15.62 0.00
N MET A 81 0.42 -15.78 1.14
CA MET A 81 1.90 -15.82 1.20
C MET A 81 2.48 -17.05 0.50
N LYS A 82 1.70 -18.13 0.36
CA LYS A 82 2.13 -19.35 -0.34
C LYS A 82 2.32 -19.11 -1.84
N ASN A 83 1.44 -18.31 -2.43
CA ASN A 83 1.47 -18.00 -3.85
C ASN A 83 2.05 -16.59 -4.06
N THR A 84 3.36 -16.51 -4.33
CA THR A 84 4.09 -15.25 -4.52
C THR A 84 3.51 -14.40 -5.66
N ASP A 85 2.91 -15.03 -6.66
CA ASP A 85 2.27 -14.34 -7.80
C ASP A 85 0.91 -13.71 -7.45
N SER A 86 0.45 -13.85 -6.20
CA SER A 86 -0.80 -13.23 -5.76
C SER A 86 -0.66 -11.71 -5.59
N PHE A 87 0.55 -11.20 -5.37
CA PHE A 87 0.81 -9.80 -5.07
C PHE A 87 1.48 -9.09 -6.24
N MET A 88 1.19 -7.79 -6.38
CA MET A 88 1.96 -6.93 -7.27
C MET A 88 3.28 -6.54 -6.60
N THR A 89 4.38 -6.60 -7.34
CA THR A 89 5.74 -6.38 -6.85
C THR A 89 6.37 -5.13 -7.47
N THR A 90 7.66 -4.87 -7.17
CA THR A 90 8.40 -3.74 -7.76
C THR A 90 8.42 -3.78 -9.30
N GLU A 91 8.50 -4.96 -9.89
CA GLU A 91 8.53 -5.13 -11.35
C GLU A 91 7.19 -4.78 -12.02
N ASP A 92 6.09 -4.81 -11.25
CA ASP A 92 4.74 -4.55 -11.75
C ASP A 92 4.36 -3.06 -11.71
N ILE A 93 5.20 -2.19 -11.14
CA ILE A 93 4.92 -0.75 -11.01
C ILE A 93 4.49 -0.12 -12.34
N PRO A 94 5.19 -0.33 -13.48
CA PRO A 94 4.77 0.25 -14.75
C PRO A 94 3.38 -0.21 -15.19
N ALA A 95 3.04 -1.48 -14.97
CA ALA A 95 1.73 -2.03 -15.30
C ALA A 95 0.63 -1.45 -14.41
N VAL A 96 0.90 -1.23 -13.11
CA VAL A 96 -0.02 -0.55 -12.21
C VAL A 96 -0.29 0.88 -12.67
N LEU A 97 0.74 1.65 -12.98
CA LEU A 97 0.58 3.03 -13.46
C LEU A 97 -0.22 3.11 -14.77
N SER A 98 0.02 2.16 -15.68
CA SER A 98 -0.77 2.05 -16.91
C SER A 98 -2.23 1.70 -16.61
N TYR A 99 -2.49 0.74 -15.72
CA TYR A 99 -3.84 0.33 -15.33
C TYR A 99 -4.63 1.49 -14.71
N LEU A 100 -3.99 2.29 -13.85
CA LEU A 100 -4.62 3.48 -13.26
C LEU A 100 -5.07 4.44 -14.36
N SER A 101 -4.18 4.75 -15.30
CA SER A 101 -4.44 5.68 -16.39
C SER A 101 -5.57 5.22 -17.32
N THR A 102 -5.72 3.90 -17.54
CA THR A 102 -6.77 3.35 -18.42
C THR A 102 -8.13 3.16 -17.73
N ASN A 103 -8.18 3.13 -16.40
CA ASN A 103 -9.39 2.78 -15.64
C ASN A 103 -9.94 3.96 -14.82
N GLY A 104 -9.75 5.19 -15.29
CA GLY A 104 -10.35 6.39 -14.69
C GLY A 104 -9.65 6.90 -13.43
N TYR A 105 -8.38 6.54 -13.21
CA TYR A 105 -7.58 7.14 -12.15
C TYR A 105 -6.61 8.19 -12.72
N THR A 106 -6.59 9.36 -12.11
CA THR A 106 -5.64 10.42 -12.42
C THR A 106 -4.48 10.34 -11.45
N ILE A 107 -3.26 10.22 -11.98
CA ILE A 107 -2.03 10.23 -11.18
C ILE A 107 -1.65 11.69 -10.88
N GLU A 108 -1.62 12.03 -9.59
CA GLU A 108 -1.31 13.37 -9.09
C GLU A 108 0.19 13.59 -9.00
N LYS A 109 0.80 14.07 -10.09
CA LYS A 109 2.24 14.28 -10.19
C LYS A 109 2.73 15.35 -9.21
N ASP A 110 2.04 16.48 -9.13
CA ASP A 110 2.46 17.61 -8.27
C ASP A 110 2.46 17.22 -6.79
N LEU A 111 1.41 16.53 -6.33
CA LEU A 111 1.35 16.02 -4.96
C LEU A 111 2.43 14.96 -4.72
N SER A 112 2.62 14.03 -5.67
CA SER A 112 3.66 12.99 -5.56
C SER A 112 5.05 13.62 -5.46
N ASP A 113 5.32 14.64 -6.27
CA ASP A 113 6.58 15.39 -6.29
C ASP A 113 6.83 16.12 -4.97
N ILE A 114 5.82 16.83 -4.44
CA ILE A 114 5.93 17.50 -3.14
C ILE A 114 6.27 16.47 -2.06
N MET A 115 5.56 15.35 -2.03
CA MET A 115 5.76 14.34 -1.00
C MET A 115 7.11 13.62 -1.12
N GLN A 116 7.56 13.32 -2.34
CA GLN A 116 8.88 12.72 -2.59
C GLN A 116 10.01 13.70 -2.25
N LYS A 117 9.93 14.96 -2.71
CA LYS A 117 10.96 15.99 -2.47
C LYS A 117 11.06 16.39 -1.01
N ALA A 118 9.92 16.50 -0.32
CA ALA A 118 9.91 16.88 1.07
C ALA A 118 10.51 15.81 1.99
N ASN A 119 10.79 14.60 1.47
CA ASN A 119 11.30 13.44 2.21
C ASN A 119 10.54 13.25 3.53
N ILE A 120 9.24 13.60 3.55
CA ILE A 120 8.38 13.46 4.71
C ILE A 120 8.24 11.95 4.89
N GLY A 121 9.00 11.43 5.85
CA GLY A 121 9.45 10.05 5.89
C GLY A 121 8.36 9.01 5.72
N PHE A 122 8.16 8.56 4.48
CA PHE A 122 7.59 7.24 4.22
C PHE A 122 8.63 6.15 4.44
N GLY A 123 9.92 6.49 4.30
CA GLY A 123 11.06 5.61 4.57
C GLY A 123 11.48 5.50 6.04
N GLY A 124 10.61 5.83 6.99
CA GLY A 124 10.85 5.64 8.42
C GLY A 124 9.92 4.59 8.99
N THR A 125 10.38 3.86 10.01
CA THR A 125 9.55 2.90 10.76
C THR A 125 8.40 3.68 11.36
N THR A 126 7.23 3.66 10.74
CA THR A 126 6.05 4.23 11.39
C THR A 126 5.90 3.46 12.70
N PRO A 127 5.84 4.13 13.86
CA PRO A 127 5.75 3.45 15.15
C PRO A 127 4.47 2.60 15.25
N SER A 128 3.56 2.75 14.28
CA SER A 128 2.32 2.00 14.13
C SER A 128 2.38 0.79 13.21
N ARG A 129 3.54 0.43 12.62
CA ARG A 129 3.60 -0.70 11.67
C ARG A 129 4.76 -1.65 11.91
N LEU A 130 4.46 -2.91 11.63
CA LEU A 130 5.33 -4.08 11.79
C LEU A 130 6.08 -4.45 10.50
N SER A 131 5.61 -3.94 9.37
CA SER A 131 6.33 -3.90 8.10
C SER A 131 7.38 -2.78 8.13
N GLY A 132 8.44 -2.93 7.36
CA GLY A 132 9.60 -2.03 7.41
C GLY A 132 9.34 -0.68 6.76
N ASN A 133 10.41 -0.02 6.33
CA ASN A 133 10.34 1.27 5.65
C ASN A 133 9.70 1.12 4.27
N ARG A 134 8.47 1.63 4.11
CA ARG A 134 7.79 1.64 2.81
C ARG A 134 8.24 2.84 1.97
N LYS A 135 8.22 2.73 0.65
CA LYS A 135 8.56 3.85 -0.25
C LYS A 135 7.32 4.29 -0.98
N MET A 136 7.06 5.59 -1.08
CA MET A 136 5.95 6.09 -1.91
C MET A 136 6.25 5.82 -3.39
N ILE A 137 5.25 5.32 -4.12
CA ILE A 137 5.29 5.16 -5.58
C ILE A 137 4.63 6.39 -6.21
N CYS A 138 3.35 6.59 -5.96
CA CYS A 138 2.57 7.70 -6.51
C CYS A 138 1.30 7.96 -5.70
N ILE A 139 0.65 9.07 -6.00
CA ILE A 139 -0.67 9.44 -5.51
C ILE A 139 -1.63 9.40 -6.70
N ALA A 140 -2.81 8.85 -6.50
CA ALA A 140 -3.85 8.83 -7.53
C ALA A 140 -5.24 9.12 -6.95
N ASN A 141 -6.08 9.72 -7.78
CA ASN A 141 -7.47 10.01 -7.49
C ASN A 141 -8.36 9.27 -8.49
N TYR A 142 -9.44 8.67 -8.02
CA TYR A 142 -10.45 8.11 -8.92
C TYR A 142 -11.38 9.23 -9.41
N VAL A 143 -11.49 9.38 -10.73
CA VAL A 143 -12.42 10.31 -11.36
C VAL A 143 -13.62 9.48 -11.83
N SER A 144 -14.73 9.58 -11.08
CA SER A 144 -16.01 9.06 -11.56
C SER A 144 -16.39 9.83 -12.82
N SER A 145 -16.30 9.18 -13.98
CA SER A 145 -16.84 9.69 -15.23
C SER A 145 -18.37 9.62 -15.23
#